data_AF-A0A3D5KGL8-F1
#
_entry.id   AF-A0A3D5KGL8-F1
#
_cell.length_a   1.000
_cell.length_b   1.000
_cell.length_c   1.000
_cell.angle_alpha   90.00
_cell.angle_beta   90.00
_cell.angle_gamma   90.00
#
_symmetry.space_group_name_H-M   'P 1'
#
loop_
_entity.id
_entity.type
_entity.pdbx_description
1 polymer ?
#
loop_
_entity_poly.entity_id
_entity_poly.type
_entity_poly.pdbx_seq_one_letter_code
_entity_poly.pdbx_strand_id
1 'polypeptide(L)'
;AHKILAVTNTVTVHFYKPEDWQTAYIYYYNGAVTGPVRPGVEMSQENGNWYSFTILDWTTADVFLNDGAGKQIPEEGEGALRVSGEVWFKDGVIYSEKPED
;
A
#
# COMPACT_ATOMS: atom_id res chain seq x y z
N ALA A 1 27.44 1.60 -24.32
CA ALA A 1 27.18 1.90 -22.89
C ALA A 1 25.99 1.07 -22.44
N HIS A 2 26.18 0.17 -21.48
CA HIS A 2 25.05 -0.55 -20.89
C HIS A 2 24.48 0.33 -19.78
N LYS A 3 23.31 0.91 -20.03
CA LYS A 3 22.52 1.58 -18.98
C LYS A 3 22.02 0.46 -18.08
N ILE A 4 22.75 0.16 -17.01
CA ILE A 4 22.25 -0.68 -15.94
C ILE A 4 21.17 0.15 -15.26
N LEU A 5 19.91 -0.09 -15.60
CA LEU A 5 18.83 0.26 -14.69
C LEU A 5 19.04 -0.66 -13.49
N ALA A 6 19.32 -0.10 -12.32
CA ALA A 6 19.21 -0.89 -11.10
C ALA A 6 17.79 -1.49 -11.11
N VAL A 7 17.68 -2.81 -11.11
CA VAL A 7 16.39 -3.47 -10.89
C VAL A 7 16.12 -3.29 -9.40
N THR A 8 15.62 -2.11 -9.03
CA THR A 8 15.19 -1.85 -7.67
C THR A 8 13.94 -2.68 -7.45
N ASN A 9 14.00 -3.61 -6.51
CA ASN A 9 12.82 -4.33 -6.07
C ASN A 9 11.89 -3.30 -5.43
N THR A 10 10.66 -3.18 -5.93
CA THR A 10 9.67 -2.27 -5.37
C THR A 10 8.37 -3.00 -5.14
N VAL A 11 7.66 -2.57 -4.10
CA VAL A 11 6.25 -2.90 -3.90
C VAL A 11 5.46 -1.61 -4.01
N THR A 12 4.58 -1.53 -5.00
CA THR A 12 3.70 -0.38 -5.22
C THR A 12 2.27 -0.81 -4.89
N VAL A 13 1.64 -0.07 -3.98
CA VAL A 13 0.26 -0.30 -3.57
C VAL A 13 -0.57 0.88 -4.00
N HIS A 14 -1.55 0.63 -4.86
CA HIS A 14 -2.64 1.55 -5.16
C HIS A 14 -3.85 1.17 -4.31
N PHE A 15 -4.50 2.14 -3.70
CA PHE A 15 -5.62 1.93 -2.80
C PHE A 15 -6.77 2.85 -3.19
N TYR A 16 -7.94 2.27 -3.45
CA TYR A 16 -9.18 3.02 -3.57
C TYR A 16 -9.72 3.31 -2.16
N LYS A 17 -9.44 4.51 -1.67
CA LYS A 17 -9.76 4.97 -0.32
C LYS A 17 -11.29 5.00 -0.10
N PRO A 18 -11.82 4.44 1.00
CA PRO A 18 -13.21 4.61 1.39
C PRO A 18 -13.65 6.08 1.52
N GLU A 19 -14.93 6.34 1.28
CA GLU A 19 -15.46 7.72 1.22
C GLU A 19 -15.53 8.42 2.57
N ASP A 20 -15.61 7.63 3.64
CA ASP A 20 -15.63 8.12 5.00
C ASP A 20 -14.22 8.38 5.57
N TRP A 21 -13.16 8.15 4.79
CA TRP A 21 -11.78 8.47 5.14
C TRP A 21 -11.36 9.82 4.53
N GLN A 22 -10.65 10.66 5.30
CA GLN A 22 -10.17 11.96 4.81
C GLN A 22 -8.92 11.84 3.94
N THR A 23 -7.99 10.95 4.32
CA THR A 23 -6.77 10.61 3.59
C THR A 23 -6.46 9.12 3.81
N ALA A 24 -5.42 8.61 3.16
CA ALA A 24 -4.95 7.24 3.32
C ALA A 24 -3.51 7.20 3.79
N TYR A 25 -3.22 6.33 4.74
CA TYR A 25 -1.89 5.99 5.24
C TYR A 25 -1.60 4.51 5.00
N ILE A 26 -0.32 4.18 4.88
CA ILE A 26 0.18 2.82 4.76
C ILE A 26 1.19 2.52 5.86
N TYR A 27 0.91 1.49 6.65
CA TYR A 27 1.87 0.85 7.54
C TYR A 27 2.30 -0.48 6.91
N TYR A 28 3.61 -0.76 6.89
CA TYR A 28 4.13 -1.96 6.25
C TYR A 28 5.31 -2.56 7.02
N TYR A 29 5.46 -3.87 6.91
CA TYR A 29 6.55 -4.63 7.49
C TYR A 29 6.84 -5.91 6.68
N ASN A 30 7.96 -6.56 6.96
CA ASN A 30 8.31 -7.87 6.43
C ASN A 30 9.16 -8.60 7.49
N GLY A 31 8.54 -9.55 8.19
CA GLY A 31 9.14 -10.16 9.38
C GLY A 31 9.43 -9.12 10.46
N ALA A 32 10.70 -8.98 10.85
CA ALA A 32 11.13 -8.04 11.89
C ALA A 32 11.46 -6.62 11.36
N VAL A 33 11.50 -6.43 10.03
CA VAL A 33 11.81 -5.13 9.42
C VAL A 33 10.51 -4.38 9.20
N THR A 34 10.43 -3.13 9.65
CA THR A 34 9.24 -2.29 9.52
C THR A 34 9.54 -1.01 8.75
N GLY A 35 8.52 -0.46 8.10
CA GLY A 35 8.50 0.96 7.75
C GLY A 35 8.31 1.86 8.99
N PRO A 36 7.95 3.14 8.78
CA PRO A 36 7.63 4.07 9.87
C PRO A 36 6.55 3.54 10.82
N VAL A 37 6.62 3.97 12.08
CA VAL A 37 5.64 3.59 13.10
C VAL A 37 4.22 4.02 12.71
N ARG A 38 3.21 3.27 13.16
CA ARG A 38 1.79 3.58 12.89
C ARG A 38 1.47 5.04 13.22
N PRO A 39 0.70 5.77 12.36
CA PRO A 39 -0.09 5.26 11.23
C PRO A 39 0.72 4.88 9.98
N GLY A 40 2.04 5.08 10.00
CA GLY A 40 2.91 4.79 8.87
C GLY A 40 3.13 6.05 8.03
N VAL A 41 3.03 5.91 6.70
CA VAL A 41 3.28 6.99 5.75
C VAL A 41 1.99 7.40 5.07
N GLU A 42 1.75 8.71 4.91
CA GLU A 42 0.63 9.19 4.12
C GLU A 42 0.84 8.83 2.64
N MET A 43 -0.17 8.24 2.02
CA MET A 43 -0.17 7.89 0.60
C MET A 43 -0.44 9.13 -0.25
N SER A 44 0.08 9.16 -1.47
CA SER A 44 -0.16 10.27 -2.40
C SER A 44 -1.44 10.04 -3.20
N GLN A 45 -2.31 11.06 -3.30
CA GLN A 45 -3.50 10.98 -4.15
C GLN A 45 -3.12 11.00 -5.63
N GLU A 46 -3.73 10.13 -6.42
CA GLU A 46 -3.52 10.03 -7.87
C GLU A 46 -4.65 10.73 -8.65
N ASN A 47 -5.86 10.17 -8.55
CA ASN A 47 -7.10 10.69 -9.13
C ASN A 47 -8.31 10.13 -8.39
N GLY A 48 -9.33 10.96 -8.20
CA GLY A 48 -10.51 10.57 -7.42
C GLY A 48 -10.10 10.01 -6.05
N ASN A 49 -10.55 8.79 -5.74
CA ASN A 49 -10.23 8.11 -4.49
C ASN A 49 -9.03 7.16 -4.59
N TRP A 50 -8.29 7.14 -5.70
CA TRP A 50 -7.06 6.37 -5.79
C TRP A 50 -5.89 7.10 -5.11
N TYR A 51 -5.21 6.37 -4.23
CA TYR A 51 -3.99 6.79 -3.53
C TYR A 51 -2.90 5.74 -3.77
N SER A 52 -1.63 6.13 -3.76
CA SER A 52 -0.52 5.18 -3.87
C SER A 52 0.67 5.46 -2.99
N PHE A 53 1.44 4.39 -2.78
CA PHE A 53 2.75 4.44 -2.14
C PHE A 53 3.65 3.34 -2.69
N THR A 54 4.94 3.65 -2.84
CA THR A 54 5.96 2.71 -3.29
C THR A 54 6.98 2.47 -2.20
N ILE A 55 7.09 1.21 -1.76
CA ILE A 55 8.13 0.73 -0.86
C ILE A 55 9.35 0.37 -1.71
N LEU A 56 10.48 1.03 -1.45
CA LEU A 56 11.74 0.81 -2.17
C LEU A 56 12.55 -0.33 -1.55
N ASP A 57 13.32 -1.01 -2.40
CA ASP A 57 14.24 -2.11 -2.07
C ASP A 57 13.59 -3.34 -1.42
N TRP A 58 12.28 -3.52 -1.63
CA TRP A 58 11.50 -4.63 -1.08
C TRP A 58 10.84 -5.42 -2.20
N THR A 59 10.85 -6.75 -2.10
CA THR A 59 10.15 -7.63 -3.05
C THR A 59 8.70 -7.90 -2.65
N THR A 60 8.44 -7.86 -1.35
CA THR A 60 7.16 -8.23 -0.74
C THR A 60 6.97 -7.45 0.56
N ALA A 61 5.73 -7.14 0.92
CA ALA A 61 5.39 -6.47 2.17
C ALA A 61 4.09 -7.02 2.76
N ASP A 62 3.98 -6.98 4.08
CA ASP A 62 2.75 -7.12 4.84
C ASP A 62 2.24 -5.71 5.16
N VAL A 63 1.02 -5.39 4.77
CA VAL A 63 0.51 -4.02 4.71
C VAL A 63 -0.81 -3.86 5.47
N PHE A 64 -0.93 -2.74 6.18
CA PHE A 64 -2.19 -2.18 6.67
C PHE A 64 -2.41 -0.78 6.07
N LEU A 65 -3.56 -0.58 5.46
CA LEU A 65 -4.07 0.70 5.00
C LEU A 65 -4.89 1.32 6.12
N ASN A 66 -4.78 2.61 6.39
CA ASN A 66 -5.51 3.26 7.50
C ASN A 66 -5.82 4.73 7.24
N ASP A 67 -6.75 5.29 8.01
CA ASP A 67 -7.19 6.69 7.86
C ASP A 67 -6.38 7.68 8.73
N GLY A 68 -5.40 7.19 9.50
CA GLY A 68 -4.66 7.98 10.49
C GLY A 68 -5.47 8.38 11.73
N ALA A 69 -6.73 7.99 11.82
CA ALA A 69 -7.69 8.38 12.86
C ALA A 69 -8.35 7.17 13.57
N GLY A 70 -7.89 5.96 13.29
CA GLY A 70 -8.25 4.73 14.02
C GLY A 70 -8.95 3.67 13.19
N LYS A 71 -9.36 3.97 11.95
CA LYS A 71 -9.87 2.97 11.00
C LYS A 71 -8.72 2.38 10.20
N GLN A 72 -8.81 1.09 9.90
CA GLN A 72 -7.81 0.39 9.10
C GLN A 72 -8.43 -0.74 8.30
N ILE A 73 -7.70 -1.14 7.27
CA ILE A 73 -7.93 -2.31 6.45
C ILE A 73 -6.58 -3.03 6.35
N PRO A 74 -6.47 -4.31 6.73
CA PRO A 74 -7.50 -5.16 7.33
C PRO A 74 -7.94 -4.67 8.72
N GLU A 75 -9.10 -5.12 9.19
CA GLU A 75 -9.69 -4.68 10.46
C GLU A 75 -8.85 -5.12 11.68
N GLU A 76 -9.14 -4.55 12.85
CA GLU A 76 -8.42 -4.94 14.07
C GLU A 76 -8.62 -6.44 14.38
N GLY A 77 -7.51 -7.15 14.58
CA GLY A 77 -7.51 -8.60 14.80
C GLY A 77 -7.33 -9.42 13.51
N GLU A 78 -7.42 -8.80 12.34
CA GLU A 78 -7.12 -9.45 11.06
C GLU A 78 -5.61 -9.41 10.75
N GLY A 79 -5.17 -10.39 9.95
CA GLY A 79 -3.80 -10.43 9.44
C GLY A 79 -3.58 -9.40 8.34
N ALA A 80 -2.34 -8.91 8.20
CA ALA A 80 -1.97 -7.93 7.19
C ALA A 80 -2.19 -8.41 5.75
N LEU A 81 -2.32 -7.47 4.80
CA LEU A 81 -2.35 -7.76 3.37
C LEU A 81 -0.93 -8.06 2.89
N ARG A 82 -0.68 -9.31 2.47
CA ARG A 82 0.59 -9.70 1.85
C ARG A 82 0.60 -9.32 0.37
N VAL A 83 1.50 -8.44 -0.03
CA VAL A 83 1.58 -7.88 -1.40
C VAL A 83 3.01 -7.97 -1.98
N SER A 84 3.11 -7.95 -3.31
CA SER A 84 4.37 -8.01 -4.06
C SER A 84 4.23 -7.35 -5.42
N GLY A 85 5.28 -6.71 -5.94
CA GLY A 85 5.20 -6.00 -7.22
C GLY A 85 4.25 -4.80 -7.14
N GLU A 86 3.49 -4.56 -8.20
CA GLU A 86 2.47 -3.50 -8.26
C GLU A 86 1.08 -4.12 -8.09
N VAL A 87 0.28 -3.57 -7.18
CA VAL A 87 -1.07 -4.08 -6.86
C VAL A 87 -2.07 -2.95 -6.67
N TRP A 88 -3.34 -3.24 -6.96
CA TRP A 88 -4.48 -2.35 -6.73
C TRP A 88 -5.43 -2.98 -5.73
N PHE A 89 -5.76 -2.25 -4.66
CA PHE A 89 -6.74 -2.66 -3.66
C PHE A 89 -8.01 -1.82 -3.81
N LYS A 90 -9.14 -2.47 -4.08
CA LYS A 90 -10.47 -1.84 -4.17
C LYS A 90 -11.51 -2.80 -3.58
N ASP A 91 -12.35 -2.30 -2.69
CA ASP A 91 -13.48 -3.03 -2.09
C ASP A 91 -13.13 -4.42 -1.52
N GLY A 92 -11.98 -4.53 -0.84
CA GLY A 92 -11.54 -5.78 -0.21
C GLY A 92 -10.80 -6.74 -1.15
N VAL A 93 -10.61 -6.38 -2.42
CA VAL A 93 -10.00 -7.24 -3.43
C VAL A 93 -8.67 -6.65 -3.90
N ILE A 94 -7.66 -7.53 -4.04
CA ILE A 94 -6.35 -7.21 -4.61
C ILE A 94 -6.33 -7.61 -6.09
N TYR A 95 -5.94 -6.70 -6.95
CA TYR A 95 -5.78 -6.88 -8.40
C TYR A 95 -4.31 -6.68 -8.81
N SER A 96 -3.90 -7.37 -9.87
CA SER A 96 -2.57 -7.21 -10.50
C SER A 96 -2.51 -6.13 -11.57
N GLU A 97 -3.65 -5.49 -11.85
CA GLU A 97 -3.80 -4.35 -12.75
C GLU A 97 -4.90 -3.44 -12.22
N LYS A 98 -4.95 -2.18 -12.68
CA LYS A 98 -5.98 -1.23 -12.23
C LYS A 98 -7.36 -1.76 -12.65
N PRO A 99 -8.27 -2.05 -11.70
CA PRO A 99 -9.61 -2.50 -12.06
C PRO A 99 -10.36 -1.38 -12.78
N GLU A 100 -11.14 -1.74 -13.78
CA GLU A 100 -12.14 -0.86 -14.39
C GLU A 100 -13.24 -0.54 -13.36
N ASP A 101 -13.96 0.57 -13.57
CA ASP A 101 -15.10 0.95 -12.72
C ASP A 101 -16.35 0.12 -12.99
#